data_AF-A0AA91TLA7-F1
#
_entry.id   AF-A0AA91TLA7-F1
#
_cell.length_a   1.000
_cell.length_b   1.000
_cell.length_c   1.000
_cell.angle_alpha   90.00
_cell.angle_beta   90.00
_cell.angle_gamma   90.00
#
_symmetry.space_group_name_H-M   'P 1'
#
loop_
_entity.id
_entity.type
_entity.pdbx_description
1 polymer ?
#
loop_
_entity_poly.entity_id
_entity_poly.type
_entity_poly.pdbx_seq_one_letter_code
_entity_poly.pdbx_strand_id
1 'polypeptide(L)'
;MKKYYCITILALLVVTLLQGYNVSLQYKEYTYKEIDKINSALKVSVDEEYAIRAHQNYNPHKDGKQRLYTKIMTDEDFIKAKPKKEDVIRFDEINIQDLRDKGIIETEAEAMGLLTKDILTTKGNPININKLSQIFKKNLNEGFTYTLLILDENKKVIKSYGQIKDIETWQASKPIGIGLKPIRFVQAKVDITPSSFIRNSIETLVATILLALIIVFCVGYQMTAIRNKENLLRNREVSIHGTIHDLKAPLASVLLTLGFIKDSIEDMQLQELLHSSEKKIQNLANTIKTILITAKAGENKLALNKEPVNLMELAKLAQEQVDSNYADKPHSIHIHDCRTSKEEIPADRYLIENVLGNLIENAVKYSEAEADIEVSIRSDEHFAIVSVKDNGIGIDRKYQKKIFEQFYRIPGTQHKNGYGIGLALVKYAVRAHGGTIRVESEPGKGSTFTFTLPMKKK
;
A
#
# COMPACT_ATOMS: atom_id res chain seq x y z
N MET A 1 20.28 1.39 8.04
CA MET A 1 20.14 2.84 8.37
C MET A 1 19.98 3.72 7.14
N LYS A 2 20.92 3.78 6.18
CA LYS A 2 20.81 4.66 4.98
C LYS A 2 19.54 4.47 4.12
N LYS A 3 19.06 3.22 3.95
CA LYS A 3 17.86 2.93 3.14
C LYS A 3 16.57 3.57 3.69
N TYR A 4 16.40 3.62 5.02
CA TYR A 4 15.18 4.14 5.65
C TYR A 4 15.06 5.65 5.47
N TYR A 5 16.17 6.39 5.62
CA TYR A 5 16.20 7.83 5.35
C TYR A 5 15.93 8.15 3.88
N CYS A 6 16.45 7.34 2.95
CA CYS A 6 16.10 7.50 1.53
C CYS A 6 14.59 7.30 1.29
N ILE A 7 13.95 6.30 1.92
CA ILE A 7 12.52 6.03 1.73
C ILE A 7 11.67 7.18 2.30
N THR A 8 11.98 7.70 3.48
CA THR A 8 11.25 8.85 4.04
C THR A 8 11.45 10.12 3.24
N ILE A 9 12.68 10.41 2.79
CA ILE A 9 12.95 11.57 1.95
C ILE A 9 12.22 11.44 0.61
N LEU A 10 12.24 10.25 0.00
CA LEU A 10 11.51 9.98 -1.24
C LEU A 10 10.00 10.17 -1.04
N ALA A 11 9.42 9.62 0.02
CA ALA A 11 8.01 9.76 0.32
C ALA A 11 7.61 11.23 0.52
N LEU A 12 8.44 12.01 1.23
CA LEU A 12 8.22 13.43 1.45
C LEU A 12 8.28 14.21 0.12
N LEU A 13 9.23 13.87 -0.74
CA LEU A 13 9.37 14.48 -2.08
C LEU A 13 8.17 14.12 -2.99
N VAL A 14 7.69 12.88 -2.95
CA VAL A 14 6.51 12.48 -3.72
C VAL A 14 5.26 13.25 -3.25
N VAL A 15 5.06 13.37 -1.93
CA VAL A 15 3.90 14.10 -1.39
C VAL A 15 3.94 15.58 -1.77
N THR A 16 5.10 16.23 -1.72
CA THR A 16 5.22 17.65 -2.11
C THR A 16 5.00 17.86 -3.60
N LEU A 17 5.52 16.97 -4.46
CA LEU A 17 5.26 17.03 -5.90
C LEU A 17 3.78 16.82 -6.23
N LEU A 18 3.13 15.83 -5.60
CA LEU A 18 1.72 15.53 -5.81
C LEU A 18 0.84 16.72 -5.39
N GLN A 19 1.17 17.36 -4.28
CA GLN A 19 0.46 18.53 -3.78
C GLN A 19 0.63 19.73 -4.71
N GLY A 20 1.85 19.98 -5.22
CA GLY A 20 2.09 21.01 -6.23
C GLY A 20 1.30 20.78 -7.51
N TYR A 21 1.21 19.53 -7.97
CA TYR A 21 0.39 19.15 -9.12
C TYR A 21 -1.11 19.40 -8.86
N ASN A 22 -1.61 19.04 -7.68
CA ASN A 22 -3.00 19.25 -7.31
C ASN A 22 -3.38 20.74 -7.29
N VAL A 23 -2.54 21.61 -6.73
CA VAL A 23 -2.76 23.07 -6.73
C VAL A 23 -2.78 23.63 -8.15
N SER A 24 -1.88 23.16 -9.01
CA SER A 24 -1.86 23.54 -10.44
C SER A 24 -3.14 23.14 -11.15
N LEU A 25 -3.66 21.93 -10.87
CA LEU A 25 -4.93 21.45 -11.42
C LEU A 25 -6.12 22.31 -10.94
N GLN A 26 -6.17 22.63 -9.65
CA GLN A 26 -7.19 23.51 -9.08
C GLN A 26 -7.17 24.90 -9.72
N TYR A 27 -5.98 25.47 -9.96
CA TYR A 27 -5.86 26.74 -10.66
C TYR A 27 -6.37 26.67 -12.11
N LYS A 28 -6.08 25.57 -12.80
CA LYS A 28 -6.58 25.34 -14.16
C LYS A 28 -8.11 25.21 -14.20
N GLU A 29 -8.71 24.50 -13.24
CA GLU A 29 -10.17 24.41 -13.14
C GLU A 29 -10.81 25.75 -12.79
N TYR A 30 -10.19 26.53 -11.90
CA TYR A 30 -10.65 27.88 -11.56
C TYR A 30 -10.66 28.79 -12.78
N THR A 31 -9.53 28.87 -13.50
CA THR A 31 -9.43 29.69 -14.71
C THR A 31 -10.44 29.26 -15.78
N TYR A 32 -10.67 27.95 -15.95
CA TYR A 32 -11.70 27.44 -16.85
C TYR A 32 -13.12 27.89 -16.46
N LYS A 33 -13.49 27.77 -15.18
CA LYS A 33 -14.81 28.21 -14.67
C LYS A 33 -15.01 29.71 -14.86
N GLU A 34 -14.00 30.51 -14.55
CA GLU A 34 -14.07 31.97 -14.73
C GLU A 34 -14.17 32.35 -16.22
N ILE A 35 -13.41 31.70 -17.10
CA ILE A 35 -13.54 31.91 -18.55
C ILE A 35 -14.93 31.53 -19.05
N ASP A 36 -15.54 30.46 -18.53
CA ASP A 36 -16.88 30.04 -18.93
C ASP A 36 -17.98 31.04 -18.50
N LYS A 37 -17.86 31.58 -17.29
CA LYS A 37 -18.70 32.71 -16.83
C LYS A 37 -18.51 33.93 -17.74
N ILE A 38 -17.26 34.28 -18.06
CA ILE A 38 -16.94 35.40 -18.96
C ILE A 38 -17.56 35.18 -20.34
N ASN A 39 -17.46 33.97 -20.90
CA ASN A 39 -18.06 33.61 -22.19
C ASN A 39 -19.58 33.81 -22.16
N SER A 40 -20.22 33.32 -21.09
CA SER A 40 -21.67 33.45 -20.89
C SER A 40 -22.09 34.91 -20.75
N ALA A 41 -21.38 35.69 -19.92
CA ALA A 41 -21.63 37.11 -19.74
C ALA A 41 -21.42 37.89 -21.04
N LEU A 42 -20.40 37.57 -21.83
CA LEU A 42 -20.14 38.22 -23.11
C LEU A 42 -21.24 37.91 -24.12
N LYS A 43 -21.68 36.64 -24.22
CA LYS A 43 -22.78 36.23 -25.09
C LYS A 43 -24.07 37.00 -24.78
N VAL A 44 -24.48 37.01 -23.51
CA VAL A 44 -25.66 37.76 -23.05
C VAL A 44 -25.50 39.25 -23.33
N SER A 45 -24.32 39.83 -23.11
CA SER A 45 -24.08 41.25 -23.33
C SER A 45 -24.16 41.67 -24.80
N VAL A 46 -23.70 40.80 -25.71
CA VAL A 46 -23.83 41.01 -27.16
C VAL A 46 -25.29 40.99 -27.59
N ASP A 47 -26.08 40.05 -27.07
CA ASP A 47 -27.50 39.94 -27.40
C ASP A 47 -28.31 41.10 -26.80
N GLU A 48 -27.99 41.55 -25.58
CA GLU A 48 -28.58 42.74 -24.96
C GLU A 48 -28.24 44.03 -25.72
N GLU A 49 -26.98 44.22 -26.14
CA GLU A 49 -26.59 45.37 -26.96
C GLU A 49 -27.39 45.39 -28.27
N TYR A 50 -27.47 44.24 -28.94
CA TYR A 50 -28.23 44.10 -30.16
C TYR A 50 -29.71 44.42 -29.93
N ALA A 51 -30.33 43.90 -28.88
CA ALA A 51 -31.72 44.14 -28.59
C ALA A 51 -32.02 45.63 -28.32
N ILE A 52 -31.13 46.31 -27.57
CA ILE A 52 -31.25 47.76 -27.36
C ILE A 52 -31.09 48.53 -28.68
N ARG A 53 -30.20 48.08 -29.57
CA ARG A 53 -29.94 48.67 -30.88
C ARG A 53 -31.12 48.47 -31.85
N ALA A 54 -31.71 47.29 -31.85
CA ALA A 54 -32.86 46.93 -32.69
C ALA A 54 -34.15 47.66 -32.27
N HIS A 55 -34.34 47.90 -30.97
CA HIS A 55 -35.60 48.43 -30.42
C HIS A 55 -35.52 49.89 -29.94
N GLN A 56 -34.46 50.61 -30.29
CA GLN A 56 -34.22 51.99 -29.85
C GLN A 56 -35.38 52.96 -30.16
N ASN A 57 -36.15 52.70 -31.22
CA ASN A 57 -37.24 53.56 -31.70
C ASN A 57 -38.63 52.91 -31.71
N TYR A 58 -38.79 51.66 -31.23
CA TYR A 58 -40.06 50.95 -31.33
C TYR A 58 -40.29 50.06 -30.10
N ASN A 59 -41.11 50.57 -29.17
CA ASN A 59 -41.61 49.80 -28.03
C ASN A 59 -43.14 49.89 -27.97
N PRO A 60 -43.87 49.08 -28.76
CA PRO A 60 -45.32 49.16 -28.85
C PRO A 60 -46.01 48.74 -27.54
N HIS A 61 -45.34 47.96 -26.70
CA HIS A 61 -45.86 47.43 -25.44
C HIS A 61 -45.03 47.97 -24.26
N LYS A 62 -45.64 48.79 -23.40
CA LYS A 62 -44.97 49.42 -22.23
C LYS A 62 -44.58 48.43 -21.12
N ASP A 63 -44.73 47.12 -21.34
CA ASP A 63 -44.47 46.04 -20.38
C ASP A 63 -43.02 45.52 -20.41
N GLY A 64 -42.18 46.04 -21.30
CA GLY A 64 -40.76 45.68 -21.39
C GLY A 64 -40.50 44.28 -21.96
N LYS A 65 -41.54 43.58 -22.43
CA LYS A 65 -41.41 42.23 -23.01
C LYS A 65 -41.21 42.31 -24.53
N GLN A 66 -40.12 41.71 -25.01
CA GLN A 66 -39.87 41.56 -26.44
C GLN A 66 -40.80 40.50 -27.05
N ARG A 67 -41.41 40.83 -28.19
CA ARG A 67 -42.29 39.93 -28.94
C ARG A 67 -41.83 39.90 -30.39
N LEU A 68 -41.68 38.70 -30.95
CA LEU A 68 -41.39 38.50 -32.36
C LEU A 68 -42.69 38.18 -33.10
N TYR A 69 -43.04 38.99 -34.09
CA TYR A 69 -44.16 38.72 -34.99
C TYR A 69 -43.58 38.31 -36.34
N THR A 70 -43.89 37.10 -36.80
CA THR A 70 -43.52 36.62 -38.12
C THR A 70 -44.77 36.44 -38.97
N LYS A 71 -44.69 36.83 -40.25
CA LYS A 71 -45.71 36.54 -41.26
C LYS A 71 -45.02 35.87 -42.44
N ILE A 72 -45.49 34.68 -42.82
CA ILE A 72 -45.02 34.00 -44.02
C ILE A 72 -45.60 34.74 -45.23
N MET A 73 -44.74 35.25 -46.11
CA MET A 73 -45.14 35.97 -47.32
C MET A 73 -45.16 35.03 -48.53
N THR A 74 -46.15 35.18 -49.40
CA THR A 74 -46.15 34.57 -50.74
C THR A 74 -45.34 35.43 -51.72
N ASP A 75 -44.97 34.88 -52.87
CA ASP A 75 -44.22 35.61 -53.90
C ASP A 75 -44.95 36.88 -54.38
N GLU A 76 -46.29 36.83 -54.44
CA GLU A 76 -47.10 38.01 -54.76
C GLU A 76 -47.00 39.10 -53.69
N ASP A 77 -46.98 38.73 -52.40
CA ASP A 77 -46.82 39.66 -51.29
C ASP A 77 -45.42 40.29 -51.30
N PHE A 78 -44.39 39.52 -51.67
CA PHE A 78 -43.02 40.02 -51.81
C PHE A 78 -42.89 41.05 -52.95
N ILE A 79 -43.49 40.77 -54.11
CA ILE A 79 -43.50 41.70 -55.26
C ILE A 79 -44.26 42.99 -54.91
N LYS A 80 -45.39 42.87 -54.19
CA LYS A 80 -46.17 44.03 -53.73
C LYS A 80 -45.41 44.88 -52.70
N ALA A 81 -44.67 44.24 -51.80
CA ALA A 81 -43.93 44.92 -50.74
C ALA A 81 -42.75 45.77 -51.24
N LYS A 82 -42.22 45.48 -52.45
CA LYS A 82 -41.05 46.16 -53.05
C LYS A 82 -39.93 46.43 -52.03
N PRO A 83 -39.45 45.40 -51.31
CA PRO A 83 -38.46 45.59 -50.26
C PRO A 83 -37.18 46.20 -50.84
N LYS A 84 -36.55 47.09 -50.09
CA LYS A 84 -35.23 47.61 -50.48
C LYS A 84 -34.23 46.47 -50.47
N LYS A 85 -33.25 46.51 -51.37
CA LYS A 85 -32.21 45.47 -51.48
C LYS A 85 -31.47 45.20 -50.15
N GLU A 86 -31.34 46.23 -49.31
CA GLU A 86 -30.72 46.18 -47.98
C GLU A 86 -31.56 45.45 -46.90
N ASP A 87 -32.86 45.25 -47.14
CA ASP A 87 -33.79 44.58 -46.23
C ASP A 87 -34.00 43.09 -46.57
N VAL A 88 -33.43 42.61 -47.68
CA VAL A 88 -33.60 41.24 -48.15
C VAL A 88 -32.39 40.39 -47.79
N ILE A 89 -32.61 39.34 -46.98
CA ILE A 89 -31.62 38.30 -46.70
C ILE A 89 -31.86 37.13 -47.65
N ARG A 90 -30.86 36.82 -48.47
CA ARG A 90 -30.84 35.66 -49.35
C ARG A 90 -30.08 34.51 -48.69
N PHE A 91 -30.82 33.50 -48.24
CA PHE A 91 -30.28 32.33 -47.54
C PHE A 91 -29.49 31.40 -48.47
N ASP A 92 -29.82 31.41 -49.75
CA ASP A 92 -29.13 30.70 -50.83
C ASP A 92 -27.69 31.21 -51.07
N GLU A 93 -27.36 32.43 -50.63
CA GLU A 93 -26.02 33.00 -50.73
C GLU A 93 -25.09 32.59 -49.57
N ILE A 94 -25.58 31.85 -48.58
CA ILE A 94 -24.87 31.58 -47.33
C ILE A 94 -24.67 30.09 -47.14
N ASN A 95 -23.42 29.65 -47.23
CA ASN A 95 -23.05 28.28 -46.91
C ASN A 95 -22.91 28.10 -45.40
N ILE A 96 -23.94 27.58 -44.75
CA ILE A 96 -23.96 27.30 -43.31
C ILE A 96 -22.86 26.32 -42.90
N GLN A 97 -22.56 25.33 -43.75
CA GLN A 97 -21.52 24.35 -43.46
C GLN A 97 -20.13 25.00 -43.44
N ASP A 98 -19.83 25.88 -44.41
CA ASP A 98 -18.57 26.66 -44.42
C ASP A 98 -18.44 27.56 -43.18
N LEU A 99 -19.53 28.18 -42.73
CA LEU A 99 -19.54 28.99 -41.50
C LEU A 99 -19.29 28.15 -40.24
N ARG A 100 -19.80 26.91 -40.21
CA ARG A 100 -19.56 25.95 -39.11
C ARG A 100 -18.11 25.47 -39.12
N ASP A 101 -17.57 25.12 -40.29
CA ASP A 101 -16.19 24.66 -40.45
C ASP A 101 -15.18 25.75 -40.07
N LYS A 102 -15.53 27.02 -40.30
CA LYS A 102 -14.76 28.20 -39.84
C LYS A 102 -14.96 28.54 -38.36
N GLY A 103 -15.85 27.84 -37.65
CA GLY A 103 -16.16 28.07 -36.23
C GLY A 103 -16.85 29.40 -35.95
N ILE A 104 -17.61 29.93 -36.92
CA ILE A 104 -18.29 31.22 -36.82
C ILE A 104 -19.66 31.06 -36.14
N ILE A 105 -20.33 29.94 -36.44
CA ILE A 105 -21.65 29.56 -35.92
C ILE A 105 -21.66 28.06 -35.61
N GLU A 106 -22.52 27.65 -34.69
CA GLU A 106 -22.80 26.23 -34.43
C GLU A 106 -24.13 25.82 -35.11
N THR A 107 -25.09 26.74 -35.18
CA THR A 107 -26.46 26.47 -35.66
C THR A 107 -26.91 27.43 -36.76
N GLU A 108 -27.88 26.99 -37.57
CA GLU A 108 -28.54 27.84 -38.57
C GLU A 108 -29.22 29.06 -37.93
N ALA A 109 -29.78 28.90 -36.73
CA ALA A 109 -30.40 29.98 -35.99
C ALA A 109 -29.40 31.10 -35.63
N GLU A 110 -28.16 30.75 -35.30
CA GLU A 110 -27.10 31.74 -35.07
C GLU A 110 -26.75 32.48 -36.36
N ALA A 111 -26.69 31.80 -37.51
CA ALA A 111 -26.53 32.45 -38.81
C ALA A 111 -27.65 33.47 -39.08
N MET A 112 -28.92 33.09 -38.88
CA MET A 112 -30.06 34.01 -39.01
C MET A 112 -29.93 35.22 -38.09
N GLY A 113 -29.53 35.00 -36.84
CA GLY A 113 -29.30 36.07 -35.86
C GLY A 113 -28.22 37.05 -36.31
N LEU A 114 -27.09 36.54 -36.84
CA LEU A 114 -26.00 37.37 -37.34
C LEU A 114 -26.39 38.18 -38.58
N LEU A 115 -27.17 37.61 -39.50
CA LEU A 115 -27.65 38.35 -40.68
C LEU A 115 -28.60 39.49 -40.28
N THR A 116 -29.43 39.25 -39.27
CA THR A 116 -30.31 40.29 -38.72
C THR A 116 -29.48 41.38 -38.02
N LYS A 117 -28.33 41.03 -37.43
CA LYS A 117 -27.34 41.99 -36.88
C LYS A 117 -26.65 42.80 -37.98
N ASP A 118 -26.36 42.20 -39.14
CA ASP A 118 -25.76 42.89 -40.29
C ASP A 118 -26.69 43.97 -40.87
N ILE A 119 -28.02 43.71 -40.94
CA ILE A 119 -29.01 44.71 -41.40
C ILE A 119 -28.96 46.00 -40.57
N LEU A 120 -28.82 45.91 -39.25
CA LEU A 120 -28.71 47.12 -38.41
C LEU A 120 -27.44 47.91 -38.72
N THR A 121 -26.36 47.20 -39.05
CA THR A 121 -25.08 47.80 -39.41
C THR A 121 -25.16 48.50 -40.77
N THR A 122 -25.83 47.89 -41.78
CA THR A 122 -26.04 48.52 -43.10
C THR A 122 -26.98 49.74 -43.01
N LYS A 123 -27.96 49.72 -42.11
CA LYS A 123 -28.84 50.86 -41.79
C LYS A 123 -28.17 52.00 -41.01
N GLY A 124 -26.84 51.97 -40.85
CA GLY A 124 -26.07 53.04 -40.20
C GLY A 124 -26.05 53.00 -38.68
N ASN A 125 -26.48 51.88 -38.06
CA ASN A 125 -26.43 51.69 -36.62
C ASN A 125 -25.48 50.52 -36.27
N PRO A 126 -24.13 50.70 -36.36
CA PRO A 126 -23.17 49.64 -36.05
C PRO A 126 -23.07 49.37 -34.54
N ILE A 127 -22.52 48.21 -34.17
CA ILE A 127 -22.29 47.84 -32.76
C ILE A 127 -21.47 48.90 -32.02
N ASN A 128 -21.96 49.33 -30.84
CA ASN A 128 -21.26 50.31 -30.03
C ASN A 128 -20.44 49.62 -28.92
N ILE A 129 -19.12 49.51 -29.14
CA ILE A 129 -18.20 48.84 -28.21
C ILE A 129 -18.20 49.47 -26.80
N ASN A 130 -18.45 50.77 -26.67
CA ASN A 130 -18.49 51.44 -25.36
C ASN A 130 -19.73 51.01 -24.58
N LYS A 131 -20.88 50.92 -25.26
CA LYS A 131 -22.15 50.47 -24.67
C LYS A 131 -22.10 48.98 -24.34
N LEU A 132 -21.53 48.18 -25.24
CA LEU A 132 -21.26 46.76 -24.99
C LEU A 132 -20.38 46.57 -23.75
N SER A 133 -19.34 47.39 -23.58
CA SER A 133 -18.48 47.34 -22.39
C SER A 133 -19.23 47.66 -21.10
N GLN A 134 -20.14 48.64 -21.10
CA GLN A 134 -20.96 48.95 -19.93
C GLN A 134 -21.92 47.81 -19.56
N ILE A 135 -22.56 47.21 -20.57
CA ILE A 135 -23.45 46.05 -20.38
C ILE A 135 -22.65 44.85 -19.88
N PHE A 136 -21.49 44.58 -20.48
CA PHE A 136 -20.60 43.51 -20.07
C PHE A 136 -20.09 43.68 -18.64
N LYS A 137 -19.69 44.89 -18.25
CA LYS A 137 -19.30 45.18 -16.86
C LYS A 137 -20.43 44.89 -15.87
N LYS A 138 -21.66 45.25 -16.23
CA LYS A 138 -22.85 45.01 -15.40
C LYS A 138 -23.13 43.51 -15.28
N ASN A 139 -23.05 42.77 -16.38
CA ASN A 139 -23.39 41.35 -16.44
C ASN A 139 -22.31 40.45 -15.83
N LEU A 140 -21.04 40.84 -15.91
CA LEU A 140 -19.93 40.13 -15.29
C LEU A 140 -20.00 40.23 -13.76
N ASN A 141 -20.50 41.35 -13.21
CA ASN A 141 -20.69 41.60 -11.77
C ASN A 141 -19.44 41.32 -10.90
N GLU A 142 -18.25 41.38 -11.49
CA GLU A 142 -16.97 41.11 -10.86
C GLU A 142 -15.94 42.20 -11.21
N GLY A 143 -15.00 42.45 -10.31
CA GLY A 143 -14.01 43.53 -10.42
C GLY A 143 -12.83 43.24 -11.35
N PHE A 144 -13.00 42.35 -12.34
CA PHE A 144 -11.89 42.01 -13.25
C PHE A 144 -11.50 43.18 -14.14
N THR A 145 -10.20 43.30 -14.39
CA THR A 145 -9.70 44.14 -15.48
C THR A 145 -9.92 43.39 -16.79
N TYR A 146 -10.59 44.02 -17.75
CA TYR A 146 -10.88 43.41 -19.04
C TYR A 146 -10.68 44.38 -20.20
N THR A 147 -10.48 43.80 -21.37
CA THR A 147 -10.40 44.52 -22.65
C THR A 147 -11.23 43.80 -23.68
N LEU A 148 -12.15 44.52 -24.31
CA LEU A 148 -12.95 44.02 -25.41
C LEU A 148 -12.24 44.29 -26.73
N LEU A 149 -12.15 43.27 -27.57
CA LEU A 149 -11.53 43.29 -28.88
C LEU A 149 -12.58 42.95 -29.93
N ILE A 150 -12.69 43.78 -30.97
CA ILE A 150 -13.38 43.44 -32.20
C ILE A 150 -12.35 42.90 -33.17
N LEU A 151 -12.58 41.70 -33.68
CA LEU A 151 -11.67 40.98 -34.56
C LEU A 151 -12.25 40.89 -35.99
N ASP A 152 -11.37 40.84 -36.98
CA ASP A 152 -11.70 40.53 -38.37
C ASP A 152 -11.86 39.02 -38.62
N GLU A 153 -12.14 38.64 -39.87
CA GLU A 153 -12.23 37.23 -40.30
C GLU A 153 -10.96 36.41 -40.02
N ASN A 154 -9.79 37.07 -39.98
CA ASN A 154 -8.48 36.50 -39.70
C ASN A 154 -8.11 36.58 -38.21
N LYS A 155 -9.08 36.93 -37.34
CA LYS A 155 -8.91 37.15 -35.89
C LYS A 155 -7.91 38.25 -35.53
N LYS A 156 -7.62 39.19 -36.45
CA LYS A 156 -6.82 40.38 -36.18
C LYS A 156 -7.67 41.46 -35.53
N VAL A 157 -7.09 42.17 -34.56
CA VAL A 157 -7.78 43.23 -33.82
C VAL A 157 -8.05 44.43 -34.73
N ILE A 158 -9.33 44.74 -34.95
CA ILE A 158 -9.79 45.94 -35.65
C ILE A 158 -9.95 47.11 -34.66
N LYS A 159 -10.53 46.83 -33.49
CA LYS A 159 -10.85 47.85 -32.48
C LYS A 159 -10.73 47.25 -31.09
N SER A 160 -10.21 48.01 -30.14
CA SER A 160 -10.13 47.62 -28.74
C SER A 160 -10.80 48.66 -27.84
N TYR A 161 -11.31 48.21 -26.69
CA TYR A 161 -11.86 49.08 -25.65
C TYR A 161 -11.52 48.49 -24.27
N GLY A 162 -10.79 49.25 -23.46
CA GLY A 162 -10.27 48.81 -22.16
C GLY A 162 -8.77 49.08 -22.01
N GLN A 163 -8.12 48.37 -21.08
CA GLN A 163 -6.70 48.53 -20.78
C GLN A 163 -5.82 47.74 -21.78
N ILE A 164 -4.90 48.43 -22.44
CA ILE A 164 -4.17 47.86 -23.60
C ILE A 164 -2.78 47.30 -23.21
N LYS A 165 -2.31 47.54 -21.99
CA LYS A 165 -0.98 47.13 -21.54
C LYS A 165 -0.99 45.68 -21.02
N ASP A 166 -0.03 44.87 -21.46
CA ASP A 166 0.24 43.50 -20.99
C ASP A 166 -0.88 42.45 -21.24
N ILE A 167 -1.68 42.64 -22.29
CA ILE A 167 -2.81 41.75 -22.63
C ILE A 167 -2.40 40.37 -23.21
N GLU A 168 -1.10 40.12 -23.41
CA GLU A 168 -0.62 38.85 -23.96
C GLU A 168 -0.71 37.71 -22.94
N THR A 169 -0.59 38.02 -21.65
CA THR A 169 -0.68 37.05 -20.55
C THR A 169 -2.12 36.83 -20.07
N TRP A 170 -3.07 37.62 -20.56
CA TRP A 170 -4.47 37.58 -20.14
C TRP A 170 -5.21 36.42 -20.80
N GLN A 171 -6.21 35.91 -20.09
CA GLN A 171 -7.06 34.84 -20.60
C GLN A 171 -8.07 35.39 -21.59
N ALA A 172 -8.22 34.70 -22.72
CA ALA A 172 -9.12 35.11 -23.80
C ALA A 172 -10.39 34.26 -23.79
N SER A 173 -11.54 34.94 -23.84
CA SER A 173 -12.85 34.31 -24.08
C SER A 173 -12.94 33.71 -25.48
N LYS A 174 -13.96 32.87 -25.70
CA LYS A 174 -14.30 32.39 -27.05
C LYS A 174 -14.75 33.57 -27.91
N PRO A 175 -14.25 33.71 -29.15
CA PRO A 175 -14.70 34.76 -30.05
C PRO A 175 -16.18 34.52 -30.41
N ILE A 176 -17.01 35.55 -30.22
CA ILE A 176 -18.44 35.50 -30.55
C ILE A 176 -18.67 36.27 -31.84
N GLY A 177 -19.32 35.64 -32.83
CA GLY A 177 -19.70 36.30 -34.07
C GLY A 177 -20.63 37.49 -33.81
N ILE A 178 -20.37 38.61 -34.46
CA ILE A 178 -21.21 39.83 -34.38
C ILE A 178 -21.70 40.30 -35.75
N GLY A 179 -21.23 39.71 -36.84
CA GLY A 179 -21.67 39.95 -38.21
C GLY A 179 -21.06 38.97 -39.21
N LEU A 180 -21.65 38.83 -40.39
CA LEU A 180 -21.22 37.95 -41.48
C LEU A 180 -20.80 38.72 -42.74
N LYS A 181 -21.27 39.95 -42.95
CA LYS A 181 -20.95 40.79 -44.12
C LYS A 181 -20.48 42.20 -43.69
N PRO A 182 -19.21 42.40 -43.26
CA PRO A 182 -18.12 41.42 -43.19
C PRO A 182 -18.09 40.61 -41.88
N ILE A 183 -17.46 39.44 -41.92
CA ILE A 183 -17.29 38.58 -40.74
C ILE A 183 -16.51 39.34 -39.67
N ARG A 184 -17.13 39.47 -38.49
CA ARG A 184 -16.52 40.12 -37.33
C ARG A 184 -16.81 39.33 -36.07
N PHE A 185 -15.85 39.34 -35.16
CA PHE A 185 -16.00 38.73 -33.85
C PHE A 185 -15.82 39.76 -32.75
N VAL A 186 -16.39 39.48 -31.59
CA VAL A 186 -16.02 40.13 -30.34
C VAL A 186 -15.40 39.11 -29.38
N GLN A 187 -14.33 39.52 -28.72
CA GLN A 187 -13.62 38.72 -27.74
C GLN A 187 -13.27 39.60 -26.54
N ALA A 188 -13.58 39.15 -25.33
CA ALA A 188 -13.04 39.71 -24.11
C ALA A 188 -11.72 39.03 -23.75
N LYS A 189 -10.68 39.83 -23.46
CA LYS A 189 -9.50 39.39 -22.72
C LYS A 189 -9.61 39.88 -21.29
N VAL A 190 -9.38 39.01 -20.32
CA VAL A 190 -9.59 39.29 -18.90
C VAL A 190 -8.35 38.89 -18.10
N ASP A 191 -7.95 39.76 -17.17
CA ASP A 191 -6.87 39.51 -16.24
C ASP A 191 -7.36 38.63 -15.08
N ILE A 192 -7.14 37.33 -15.20
CA ILE A 192 -7.39 36.37 -14.12
C ILE A 192 -6.09 36.22 -13.33
N THR A 193 -5.92 37.08 -12.33
CA THR A 193 -4.70 37.08 -11.50
C THR A 193 -4.65 35.86 -10.57
N PRO A 194 -3.47 35.23 -10.36
CA PRO A 194 -3.31 34.14 -9.38
C PRO A 194 -3.69 34.53 -7.94
N SER A 195 -3.62 35.82 -7.60
CA SER A 195 -4.05 36.33 -6.30
C SER A 195 -5.56 36.18 -6.07
N SER A 196 -6.39 36.33 -7.12
CA SER A 196 -7.83 36.10 -7.05
C SER A 196 -8.15 34.63 -6.73
N PHE A 197 -7.42 33.70 -7.35
CA PHE A 197 -7.51 32.27 -7.08
C PHE A 197 -7.15 31.94 -5.63
N ILE A 198 -6.03 32.46 -5.11
CA ILE A 198 -5.57 32.17 -3.74
C ILE A 198 -6.61 32.65 -2.72
N ARG A 199 -7.18 33.84 -2.92
CA ARG A 199 -8.22 34.38 -2.01
C ARG A 199 -9.51 33.56 -2.06
N ASN A 200 -9.96 33.20 -3.26
CA ASN A 200 -11.22 32.49 -3.46
C ASN A 200 -11.13 30.99 -3.12
N SER A 201 -9.92 30.42 -3.08
CA SER A 201 -9.67 28.98 -2.84
C SER A 201 -8.88 28.73 -1.55
N ILE A 202 -8.87 29.68 -0.61
CA ILE A 202 -8.04 29.59 0.60
C ILE A 202 -8.41 28.38 1.47
N GLU A 203 -9.70 28.06 1.59
CA GLU A 203 -10.18 26.94 2.40
C GLU A 203 -9.69 25.60 1.85
N THR A 204 -9.80 25.40 0.54
CA THR A 204 -9.34 24.17 -0.13
C THR A 204 -7.82 24.03 -0.10
N LEU A 205 -7.09 25.14 -0.22
CA LEU A 205 -5.63 25.15 -0.11
C LEU A 205 -5.17 24.79 1.31
N VAL A 206 -5.78 25.38 2.34
CA VAL A 206 -5.47 25.08 3.74
C VAL A 206 -5.77 23.62 4.06
N ALA A 207 -6.94 23.11 3.67
CA ALA A 207 -7.33 21.72 3.92
C ALA A 207 -6.35 20.71 3.29
N THR A 208 -5.91 20.94 2.06
CA THR A 208 -4.99 20.04 1.36
C THR A 208 -3.57 20.09 1.95
N ILE A 209 -3.09 21.26 2.38
CA ILE A 209 -1.82 21.39 3.09
C ILE A 209 -1.86 20.67 4.44
N LEU A 210 -2.94 20.83 5.21
CA LEU A 210 -3.13 20.17 6.50
C LEU A 210 -3.11 18.64 6.33
N LEU A 211 -3.84 18.12 5.33
CA LEU A 211 -3.83 16.70 4.99
C LEU A 211 -2.41 16.20 4.65
N ALA A 212 -1.65 16.95 3.85
CA ALA A 212 -0.27 16.59 3.52
C ALA A 212 0.63 16.54 4.77
N LEU A 213 0.49 17.48 5.70
CA LEU A 213 1.23 17.47 6.97
C LEU A 213 0.90 16.25 7.83
N ILE A 214 -0.39 15.86 7.91
CA ILE A 214 -0.82 14.65 8.63
C ILE A 214 -0.17 13.41 8.01
N ILE A 215 -0.15 13.30 6.68
CA ILE A 215 0.45 12.16 5.98
C ILE A 215 1.95 12.07 6.28
N VAL A 216 2.68 13.19 6.17
CA VAL A 216 4.12 13.25 6.48
C VAL A 216 4.39 12.85 7.93
N PHE A 217 3.60 13.38 8.86
CA PHE A 217 3.70 13.02 10.28
C PHE A 217 3.44 11.53 10.52
N CYS A 218 2.40 10.97 9.90
CA CYS A 218 2.04 9.56 10.04
C CYS A 218 3.16 8.64 9.53
N VAL A 219 3.71 8.93 8.35
CA VAL A 219 4.84 8.17 7.78
C VAL A 219 6.08 8.27 8.67
N GLY A 220 6.40 9.46 9.18
CA GLY A 220 7.52 9.67 10.11
C GLY A 220 7.35 8.89 11.42
N TYR A 221 6.14 8.89 11.98
CA TYR A 221 5.81 8.14 13.19
C TYR A 221 5.92 6.63 12.97
N GLN A 222 5.33 6.09 11.90
CA GLN A 222 5.41 4.66 11.58
C GLN A 222 6.86 4.19 11.40
N MET A 223 7.70 4.99 10.73
CA MET A 223 9.12 4.68 10.56
C MET A 223 9.89 4.65 11.88
N THR A 224 9.60 5.59 12.77
CA THR A 224 10.19 5.61 14.12
C THR A 224 9.76 4.38 14.92
N ALA A 225 8.48 4.00 14.85
CA ALA A 225 7.95 2.80 15.50
C ALA A 225 8.60 1.51 14.98
N ILE A 226 8.80 1.39 13.66
CA ILE A 226 9.49 0.24 13.05
C ILE A 226 10.94 0.17 13.54
N ARG A 227 11.65 1.30 13.56
CA ARG A 227 13.04 1.36 14.03
C ARG A 227 13.17 0.93 15.49
N ASN A 228 12.25 1.38 16.35
CA ASN A 228 12.25 1.00 17.76
C ASN A 228 12.04 -0.52 17.92
N LYS A 229 11.15 -1.12 17.13
CA LYS A 229 10.96 -2.58 17.11
C LYS A 229 12.21 -3.32 16.65
N GLU A 230 12.86 -2.89 15.55
CA GLU A 230 14.09 -3.52 15.06
C GLU A 230 15.22 -3.44 16.09
N ASN A 231 15.39 -2.29 16.74
CA ASN A 231 16.40 -2.12 17.78
C ASN A 231 16.16 -3.01 19.00
N LEU A 232 14.90 -3.13 19.44
CA LEU A 232 14.52 -4.04 20.53
C LEU A 232 14.86 -5.49 20.19
N LEU A 233 14.54 -5.95 18.98
CA LEU A 233 14.86 -7.29 18.50
C LEU A 233 16.37 -7.55 18.49
N ARG A 234 17.15 -6.59 17.96
CA ARG A 234 18.61 -6.71 17.89
C ARG A 234 19.26 -6.74 19.28
N ASN A 235 18.81 -5.88 20.19
CA ASN A 235 19.30 -5.84 21.56
C ASN A 235 18.99 -7.15 22.28
N ARG A 236 17.78 -7.70 22.08
CA ARG A 236 17.40 -9.00 22.63
C ARG A 236 18.29 -10.14 22.10
N GLU A 237 18.61 -10.14 20.81
CA GLU A 237 19.51 -11.13 20.21
C GLU A 237 20.94 -11.07 20.79
N VAL A 238 21.48 -9.86 20.94
CA VAL A 238 22.80 -9.66 21.56
C VAL A 238 22.80 -10.07 23.02
N SER A 239 21.75 -9.73 23.79
CA SER A 239 21.63 -10.15 25.19
C SER A 239 21.56 -11.66 25.34
N ILE A 240 20.78 -12.36 24.50
CA ILE A 240 20.69 -13.83 24.54
C ILE A 240 22.04 -14.47 24.20
N HIS A 241 22.72 -14.00 23.15
CA HIS A 241 24.03 -14.55 22.77
C HIS A 241 25.10 -14.29 23.85
N GLY A 242 25.08 -13.11 24.47
CA GLY A 242 25.93 -12.79 25.62
C GLY A 242 25.66 -13.71 26.80
N THR A 243 24.39 -13.88 27.20
CA THR A 243 24.03 -14.77 28.31
C THR A 243 24.41 -16.23 28.05
N ILE A 244 24.30 -16.74 26.81
CA ILE A 244 24.78 -18.09 26.46
C ILE A 244 26.29 -18.21 26.70
N HIS A 245 27.06 -17.23 26.22
CA HIS A 245 28.51 -17.22 26.34
C HIS A 245 28.95 -17.11 27.81
N ASP A 246 28.30 -16.25 28.58
CA ASP A 246 28.60 -15.99 29.99
C ASP A 246 28.20 -17.15 30.90
N LEU A 247 27.24 -18.00 30.49
CA LEU A 247 26.89 -19.23 31.20
C LEU A 247 27.78 -20.43 30.81
N LYS A 248 28.33 -20.47 29.60
CA LYS A 248 29.20 -21.56 29.14
C LYS A 248 30.51 -21.62 29.93
N ALA A 249 31.10 -20.45 30.23
CA ALA A 249 32.37 -20.34 30.95
C ALA A 249 32.32 -20.91 32.40
N PRO A 250 31.35 -20.54 33.26
CA PRO A 250 31.27 -21.11 34.61
C PRO A 250 30.93 -22.60 34.58
N LEU A 251 30.08 -23.06 33.67
CA LEU A 251 29.77 -24.49 33.52
C LEU A 251 31.01 -25.31 33.14
N ALA A 252 31.80 -24.83 32.19
CA ALA A 252 33.07 -25.47 31.82
C ALA A 252 34.07 -25.49 32.98
N SER A 253 34.11 -24.42 33.78
CA SER A 253 34.96 -24.36 34.97
C SER A 253 34.56 -25.42 36.01
N VAL A 254 33.26 -25.58 36.30
CA VAL A 254 32.80 -26.60 37.26
C VAL A 254 33.08 -28.01 36.75
N LEU A 255 32.89 -28.26 35.46
CA LEU A 255 33.22 -29.55 34.82
C LEU A 255 34.72 -29.86 34.92
N LEU A 256 35.59 -28.88 34.65
CA LEU A 256 37.05 -29.05 34.80
C LEU A 256 37.45 -29.34 36.25
N THR A 257 36.89 -28.60 37.22
CA THR A 257 37.16 -28.85 38.64
C THR A 257 36.72 -30.24 39.06
N LEU A 258 35.55 -30.71 38.61
CA LEU A 258 35.10 -32.07 38.86
C LEU A 258 36.00 -33.13 38.20
N GLY A 259 36.49 -32.87 36.98
CA GLY A 259 37.47 -33.73 36.31
C GLY A 259 38.77 -33.86 37.10
N PHE A 260 39.34 -32.75 37.59
CA PHE A 260 40.54 -32.77 38.42
C PHE A 260 40.34 -33.53 39.74
N ILE A 261 39.16 -33.41 40.36
CA ILE A 261 38.83 -34.13 41.59
C ILE A 261 38.69 -35.63 41.30
N LYS A 262 38.12 -36.01 40.15
CA LYS A 262 37.99 -37.40 39.70
C LYS A 262 39.36 -38.07 39.49
N ASP A 263 40.31 -37.36 38.88
CA ASP A 263 41.66 -37.87 38.65
C ASP A 263 42.51 -37.99 39.93
N SER A 264 42.10 -37.32 41.01
CA SER A 264 42.85 -37.25 42.28
C SER A 264 42.33 -38.19 43.36
N ILE A 265 41.23 -38.91 43.14
CA ILE A 265 40.57 -39.73 44.16
C ILE A 265 40.31 -41.16 43.64
N GLU A 266 40.82 -42.15 44.37
CA GLU A 266 40.68 -43.60 44.09
C GLU A 266 39.43 -44.23 44.73
N ASP A 267 38.69 -43.50 45.57
CA ASP A 267 37.49 -44.00 46.23
C ASP A 267 36.34 -44.18 45.21
N MET A 268 35.93 -45.44 45.02
CA MET A 268 34.92 -45.85 44.05
C MET A 268 33.54 -45.20 44.30
N GLN A 269 33.16 -44.98 45.57
CA GLN A 269 31.87 -44.34 45.89
C GLN A 269 31.90 -42.84 45.57
N LEU A 270 33.05 -42.21 45.76
CA LEU A 270 33.21 -40.79 45.44
C LEU A 270 33.32 -40.57 43.92
N GLN A 271 33.94 -41.50 43.19
CA GLN A 271 33.95 -41.47 41.73
C GLN A 271 32.54 -41.59 41.12
N GLU A 272 31.67 -42.46 41.67
CA GLU A 272 30.26 -42.53 41.26
C GLU A 272 29.52 -41.20 41.53
N LEU A 273 29.76 -40.58 42.70
CA LEU A 273 29.15 -39.31 43.06
C LEU A 273 29.59 -38.15 42.15
N LEU A 274 30.88 -38.14 41.78
CA LEU A 274 31.46 -37.17 40.85
C LEU A 274 30.90 -37.36 39.44
N HIS A 275 30.81 -38.60 38.97
CA HIS A 275 30.22 -38.90 37.67
C HIS A 275 28.74 -38.51 37.61
N SER A 276 27.98 -38.78 38.67
CA SER A 276 26.59 -38.31 38.82
C SER A 276 26.48 -36.78 38.80
N SER A 277 27.41 -36.08 39.44
CA SER A 277 27.44 -34.61 39.51
C SER A 277 27.79 -33.98 38.16
N GLU A 278 28.78 -34.53 37.46
CA GLU A 278 29.17 -34.13 36.11
C GLU A 278 27.99 -34.23 35.14
N LYS A 279 27.29 -35.37 35.18
CA LYS A 279 26.08 -35.63 34.40
C LYS A 279 24.95 -34.65 34.70
N LYS A 280 24.72 -34.31 35.98
CA LYS A 280 23.73 -33.29 36.38
C LYS A 280 24.06 -31.90 35.85
N ILE A 281 25.35 -31.52 35.81
CA ILE A 281 25.80 -30.23 35.29
C ILE A 281 25.66 -30.17 33.77
N GLN A 282 26.00 -31.24 33.06
CA GLN A 282 25.77 -31.34 31.61
C GLN A 282 24.27 -31.22 31.28
N ASN A 283 23.41 -31.89 32.06
CA ASN A 283 21.95 -31.76 31.92
C ASN A 283 21.46 -30.34 32.18
N LEU A 284 22.04 -29.63 33.16
CA LEU A 284 21.74 -28.23 33.41
C LEU A 284 22.16 -27.33 32.24
N ALA A 285 23.36 -27.55 31.69
CA ALA A 285 23.87 -26.83 30.52
C ALA A 285 22.93 -27.00 29.31
N ASN A 286 22.49 -28.24 29.04
CA ASN A 286 21.55 -28.55 27.97
C ASN A 286 20.17 -27.93 28.20
N THR A 287 19.71 -27.89 29.46
CA THR A 287 18.44 -27.24 29.82
C THR A 287 18.49 -25.74 29.59
N ILE A 288 19.56 -25.07 30.04
CA ILE A 288 19.80 -23.64 29.82
C ILE A 288 19.82 -23.33 28.31
N LYS A 289 20.54 -24.15 27.53
CA LYS A 289 20.63 -24.00 26.09
C LYS A 289 19.26 -24.18 25.42
N THR A 290 18.49 -25.17 25.86
CA THR A 290 17.10 -25.41 25.40
C THR A 290 16.18 -24.23 25.71
N ILE A 291 16.27 -23.64 26.91
CA ILE A 291 15.52 -22.44 27.30
C ILE A 291 15.87 -21.27 26.37
N LEU A 292 17.16 -21.03 26.14
CA LEU A 292 17.62 -19.90 25.32
C LEU A 292 17.21 -20.05 23.86
N ILE A 293 17.30 -21.27 23.30
CA ILE A 293 16.82 -21.55 21.94
C ILE A 293 15.30 -21.37 21.85
N THR A 294 14.56 -21.86 22.84
CA THR A 294 13.09 -21.71 22.88
C THR A 294 12.67 -20.25 23.01
N ALA A 295 13.38 -19.45 23.81
CA ALA A 295 13.15 -18.00 23.93
C ALA A 295 13.43 -17.26 22.62
N LYS A 296 14.43 -17.69 21.84
CA LYS A 296 14.72 -17.15 20.50
C LYS A 296 13.65 -17.56 19.47
N ALA A 297 13.08 -18.75 19.63
CA ALA A 297 12.16 -19.34 18.66
C ALA A 297 10.75 -18.75 18.61
N GLY A 298 10.25 -18.20 19.73
CA GLY A 298 8.93 -17.59 19.82
C GLY A 298 8.70 -16.42 18.86
N GLU A 299 9.76 -15.89 18.24
CA GLU A 299 9.74 -14.73 17.33
C GLU A 299 9.97 -15.08 15.84
N ASN A 300 9.85 -16.36 15.45
CA ASN A 300 9.87 -16.83 14.05
C ASN A 300 11.19 -16.61 13.26
N LYS A 301 12.34 -16.41 13.91
CA LYS A 301 13.64 -16.22 13.24
C LYS A 301 14.78 -16.98 13.92
N LEU A 302 14.68 -18.32 13.95
CA LEU A 302 15.84 -19.17 14.21
C LEU A 302 16.73 -19.17 12.95
N ALA A 303 17.89 -18.52 13.02
CA ALA A 303 18.89 -18.61 11.96
C ALA A 303 19.48 -20.03 12.00
N LEU A 304 19.30 -20.79 10.93
CA LEU A 304 19.77 -22.17 10.83
C LEU A 304 21.14 -22.23 10.13
N ASN A 305 22.07 -22.97 10.70
CA ASN A 305 23.29 -23.34 10.01
C ASN A 305 23.09 -24.72 9.36
N LYS A 306 22.51 -24.74 8.15
CA LYS A 306 22.20 -25.99 7.46
C LYS A 306 23.46 -26.60 6.85
N GLU A 307 23.76 -27.82 7.26
CA GLU A 307 24.79 -28.67 6.68
C GLU A 307 24.18 -30.01 6.22
N PRO A 308 24.83 -30.75 5.31
CA PRO A 308 24.43 -32.11 5.00
C PRO A 308 24.55 -32.98 6.26
N VAL A 309 23.43 -33.58 6.70
CA VAL A 309 23.41 -34.45 7.89
C VAL A 309 22.86 -35.84 7.60
N ASN A 310 23.47 -36.84 8.24
CA ASN A 310 22.99 -38.22 8.23
C ASN A 310 22.05 -38.46 9.41
N LEU A 311 20.74 -38.59 9.13
CA LEU A 311 19.73 -38.79 10.18
C LEU A 311 19.92 -40.08 11.00
N MET A 312 20.47 -41.14 10.40
CA MET A 312 20.77 -42.38 11.12
C MET A 312 21.89 -42.16 12.15
N GLU A 313 22.93 -41.41 11.78
CA GLU A 313 24.02 -41.06 12.70
C GLU A 313 23.51 -40.22 13.87
N LEU A 314 22.68 -39.20 13.60
CA LEU A 314 22.10 -38.37 14.65
C LEU A 314 21.16 -39.15 15.58
N ALA A 315 20.39 -40.10 15.04
CA ALA A 315 19.54 -40.96 15.84
C ALA A 315 20.36 -41.86 16.78
N LYS A 316 21.50 -42.38 16.31
CA LYS A 316 22.44 -43.16 17.15
C LYS A 316 23.10 -42.32 18.23
N LEU A 317 23.55 -41.11 17.91
CA LEU A 317 24.09 -40.19 18.93
C LEU A 317 23.06 -39.84 20.00
N ALA A 318 21.80 -39.61 19.59
CA ALA A 318 20.71 -39.38 20.53
C ALA A 318 20.41 -40.62 21.38
N GLN A 319 20.48 -41.83 20.81
CA GLN A 319 20.38 -43.09 21.54
C GLN A 319 21.49 -43.21 22.59
N GLU A 320 22.77 -43.07 22.20
CA GLU A 320 23.92 -43.17 23.11
C GLU A 320 23.80 -42.19 24.29
N GLN A 321 23.32 -40.97 24.01
CA GLN A 321 23.08 -39.96 25.04
C GLN A 321 21.95 -40.37 25.99
N VAL A 322 20.84 -40.94 25.49
CA VAL A 322 19.72 -41.39 26.32
C VAL A 322 20.11 -42.63 27.13
N ASP A 323 20.80 -43.60 26.53
CA ASP A 323 21.32 -44.80 27.19
C ASP A 323 22.22 -44.38 28.38
N SER A 324 23.14 -43.45 28.13
CA SER A 324 23.99 -42.89 29.19
C SER A 324 23.18 -42.16 30.26
N ASN A 325 22.11 -41.45 29.86
CA ASN A 325 21.29 -40.65 30.77
C ASN A 325 20.33 -41.47 31.63
N TYR A 326 19.82 -42.58 31.11
CA TYR A 326 18.77 -43.39 31.72
C TYR A 326 19.20 -44.85 31.98
N ALA A 327 20.50 -45.09 32.18
CA ALA A 327 21.06 -46.41 32.46
C ALA A 327 20.33 -47.21 33.56
N ASP A 328 19.76 -46.52 34.56
CA ASP A 328 19.04 -47.15 35.68
C ASP A 328 17.61 -47.60 35.34
N LYS A 329 17.10 -47.24 34.15
CA LYS A 329 15.75 -47.61 33.70
C LYS A 329 15.86 -48.62 32.56
N PRO A 330 15.17 -49.77 32.58
CA PRO A 330 15.16 -50.69 31.44
C PRO A 330 14.55 -50.03 30.20
N HIS A 331 15.30 -50.01 29.09
CA HIS A 331 14.81 -49.52 27.81
C HIS A 331 15.53 -50.18 26.63
N SER A 332 14.80 -50.34 25.52
CA SER A 332 15.26 -50.86 24.24
C SER A 332 14.92 -49.84 23.16
N ILE A 333 15.94 -49.41 22.40
CA ILE A 333 15.79 -48.43 21.31
C ILE A 333 16.16 -49.10 19.99
N HIS A 334 15.18 -49.23 19.10
CA HIS A 334 15.32 -49.84 17.78
C HIS A 334 15.29 -48.76 16.69
N ILE A 335 16.41 -48.60 15.96
CA ILE A 335 16.53 -47.60 14.90
C ILE A 335 16.48 -48.29 13.53
N HIS A 336 15.50 -47.91 12.71
CA HIS A 336 15.28 -48.45 11.37
C HIS A 336 15.33 -47.33 10.32
N ASP A 337 16.26 -47.41 9.38
CA ASP A 337 16.28 -46.55 8.19
C ASP A 337 15.70 -47.33 7.01
N CYS A 338 14.45 -47.00 6.67
CA CYS A 338 13.67 -47.62 5.62
C CYS A 338 13.74 -46.83 4.31
N ARG A 339 14.64 -45.85 4.19
CA ARG A 339 14.78 -45.05 2.97
C ARG A 339 15.46 -45.86 1.86
N THR A 340 14.96 -45.69 0.63
CA THR A 340 15.59 -46.26 -0.57
C THR A 340 16.92 -45.58 -0.89
N SER A 341 17.03 -44.26 -0.64
CA SER A 341 18.25 -43.47 -0.80
C SER A 341 18.69 -42.93 0.57
N LYS A 342 19.96 -43.18 0.93
CA LYS A 342 20.57 -42.71 2.20
C LYS A 342 21.18 -41.32 2.08
N GLU A 343 20.57 -40.46 1.27
CA GLU A 343 21.02 -39.09 1.07
C GLU A 343 21.06 -38.30 2.39
N GLU A 344 22.04 -37.39 2.46
CA GLU A 344 22.18 -36.43 3.53
C GLU A 344 21.12 -35.32 3.41
N ILE A 345 20.54 -34.94 4.54
CA ILE A 345 19.47 -33.94 4.59
C ILE A 345 20.08 -32.58 4.93
N PRO A 346 19.74 -31.48 4.25
CA PRO A 346 20.23 -30.15 4.62
C PRO A 346 19.54 -29.65 5.90
N ALA A 347 20.18 -29.82 7.05
CA ALA A 347 19.64 -29.41 8.34
C ALA A 347 20.74 -28.91 9.29
N ASP A 348 20.33 -28.22 10.34
CA ASP A 348 21.21 -27.82 11.44
C ASP A 348 21.41 -29.03 12.35
N ARG A 349 22.61 -29.63 12.28
CA ARG A 349 22.98 -30.86 13.01
C ARG A 349 22.63 -30.78 14.48
N TYR A 350 23.01 -29.69 15.12
CA TYR A 350 22.81 -29.51 16.55
C TYR A 350 21.31 -29.46 16.91
N LEU A 351 20.50 -28.74 16.14
CA LEU A 351 19.06 -28.64 16.41
C LEU A 351 18.33 -29.98 16.18
N ILE A 352 18.70 -30.73 15.14
CA ILE A 352 18.07 -32.02 14.85
C ILE A 352 18.49 -33.10 15.85
N GLU A 353 19.74 -33.11 16.29
CA GLU A 353 20.19 -33.96 17.39
C GLU A 353 19.37 -33.69 18.66
N ASN A 354 19.13 -32.42 19.01
CA ASN A 354 18.26 -32.07 20.13
C ASN A 354 16.80 -32.48 19.92
N VAL A 355 16.28 -32.41 18.69
CA VAL A 355 14.91 -32.89 18.38
C VAL A 355 14.81 -34.38 18.69
N LEU A 356 15.74 -35.18 18.18
CA LEU A 356 15.76 -36.63 18.39
C LEU A 356 15.95 -36.98 19.86
N GLY A 357 16.93 -36.36 20.52
CA GLY A 357 17.18 -36.54 21.95
C GLY A 357 15.95 -36.23 22.79
N ASN A 358 15.25 -35.13 22.53
CA ASN A 358 14.03 -34.78 23.29
C ASN A 358 12.88 -35.78 23.05
N LEU A 359 12.72 -36.30 21.84
CA LEU A 359 11.65 -37.25 21.54
C LEU A 359 11.93 -38.63 22.16
N ILE A 360 13.16 -39.14 22.02
CA ILE A 360 13.58 -40.43 22.60
C ILE A 360 13.58 -40.34 24.14
N GLU A 361 14.08 -39.23 24.70
CA GLU A 361 14.08 -39.03 26.14
C GLU A 361 12.64 -38.99 26.70
N ASN A 362 11.70 -38.34 26.00
CA ASN A 362 10.29 -38.36 26.40
C ASN A 362 9.72 -39.78 26.34
N ALA A 363 10.02 -40.54 25.29
CA ALA A 363 9.59 -41.94 25.21
C ALA A 363 10.06 -42.74 26.43
N VAL A 364 11.33 -42.65 26.82
CA VAL A 364 11.84 -43.31 28.04
C VAL A 364 11.16 -42.79 29.30
N LYS A 365 11.04 -41.47 29.48
CA LYS A 365 10.43 -40.86 30.68
C LYS A 365 8.98 -41.31 30.90
N TYR A 366 8.22 -41.40 29.83
CA TYR A 366 6.77 -41.62 29.90
C TYR A 366 6.33 -43.09 29.82
N SER A 367 7.26 -44.04 29.67
CA SER A 367 6.98 -45.47 29.92
C SER A 367 6.88 -45.82 31.41
N GLU A 368 5.99 -46.74 31.77
CA GLU A 368 5.82 -47.21 33.16
C GLU A 368 6.78 -48.35 33.53
N ALA A 369 6.98 -49.30 32.60
CA ALA A 369 7.88 -50.43 32.75
C ALA A 369 9.11 -50.27 31.81
N GLU A 370 9.53 -51.36 31.17
CA GLU A 370 10.54 -51.33 30.12
C GLU A 370 10.05 -50.47 28.94
N ALA A 371 10.84 -49.47 28.59
CA ALA A 371 10.54 -48.62 27.45
C ALA A 371 10.96 -49.31 26.15
N ASP A 372 10.01 -49.60 25.27
CA ASP A 372 10.28 -50.11 23.93
C ASP A 372 10.02 -48.98 22.93
N ILE A 373 11.10 -48.55 22.25
CA ILE A 373 11.12 -47.33 21.44
C ILE A 373 11.55 -47.67 20.02
N GLU A 374 10.70 -47.35 19.05
CA GLU A 374 10.97 -47.56 17.63
C GLU A 374 11.21 -46.21 16.95
N VAL A 375 12.42 -46.00 16.44
CA VAL A 375 12.79 -44.85 15.61
C VAL A 375 12.82 -45.27 14.15
N SER A 376 11.87 -44.80 13.34
CA SER A 376 11.82 -45.08 11.91
C SER A 376 12.16 -43.84 11.09
N ILE A 377 13.07 -43.98 10.14
CA ILE A 377 13.44 -42.96 9.16
C ILE A 377 12.92 -43.42 7.80
N ARG A 378 12.05 -42.61 7.20
CA ARG A 378 11.46 -42.81 5.86
C ARG A 378 11.69 -41.55 5.04
N SER A 379 11.44 -41.63 3.74
CA SER A 379 11.48 -40.48 2.85
C SER A 379 10.42 -40.63 1.78
N ASP A 380 9.78 -39.52 1.42
CA ASP A 380 9.03 -39.39 0.17
C ASP A 380 9.81 -38.50 -0.82
N GLU A 381 9.16 -38.05 -1.90
CA GLU A 381 9.82 -37.20 -2.91
C GLU A 381 10.31 -35.84 -2.38
N HIS A 382 9.73 -35.33 -1.29
CA HIS A 382 9.90 -33.96 -0.81
C HIS A 382 10.44 -33.88 0.62
N PHE A 383 10.22 -34.91 1.45
CA PHE A 383 10.51 -34.87 2.88
C PHE A 383 11.17 -36.16 3.37
N ALA A 384 12.12 -35.99 4.27
CA ALA A 384 12.54 -37.02 5.19
C ALA A 384 11.54 -37.03 6.36
N ILE A 385 10.99 -38.20 6.67
CA ILE A 385 9.95 -38.41 7.68
C ILE A 385 10.58 -39.26 8.77
N VAL A 386 10.62 -38.74 9.99
CA VAL A 386 11.18 -39.44 11.15
C VAL A 386 10.08 -39.63 12.18
N SER A 387 9.86 -40.87 12.61
CA SER A 387 8.91 -41.20 13.67
C SER A 387 9.60 -41.82 14.87
N VAL A 388 9.25 -41.36 16.06
CA VAL A 388 9.63 -41.96 17.35
C VAL A 388 8.37 -42.50 17.99
N LYS A 389 8.25 -43.82 18.08
CA LYS A 389 7.11 -44.52 18.68
C LYS A 389 7.51 -45.13 20.00
N ASP A 390 6.65 -44.99 21.00
CA ASP A 390 6.84 -45.50 22.36
C ASP A 390 5.66 -46.37 22.81
N ASN A 391 5.91 -47.20 23.82
CA ASN A 391 4.93 -48.04 24.51
C ASN A 391 4.43 -47.42 25.83
N GLY A 392 4.49 -46.10 25.99
CA GLY A 392 4.24 -45.43 27.26
C GLY A 392 2.76 -45.22 27.62
N ILE A 393 2.52 -44.35 28.60
CA ILE A 393 1.17 -44.06 29.14
C ILE A 393 0.18 -43.47 28.12
N GLY A 394 0.67 -43.00 26.97
CA GLY A 394 -0.14 -42.30 25.97
C GLY A 394 -0.64 -40.92 26.42
N ILE A 395 -1.33 -40.23 25.52
CA ILE A 395 -1.73 -38.83 25.66
C ILE A 395 -3.19 -38.67 25.26
N ASP A 396 -4.02 -38.23 26.20
CA ASP A 396 -5.42 -37.89 25.94
C ASP A 396 -5.54 -36.84 24.83
N ARG A 397 -6.49 -37.05 23.91
CA ARG A 397 -6.75 -36.20 22.74
C ARG A 397 -6.89 -34.72 23.09
N LYS A 398 -7.42 -34.38 24.28
CA LYS A 398 -7.55 -32.97 24.73
C LYS A 398 -6.21 -32.27 24.95
N TYR A 399 -5.13 -33.01 25.20
CA TYR A 399 -3.80 -32.48 25.50
C TYR A 399 -2.87 -32.46 24.28
N GLN A 400 -3.09 -33.31 23.27
CA GLN A 400 -2.19 -33.48 22.12
C GLN A 400 -1.85 -32.20 21.34
N LYS A 401 -2.72 -31.18 21.33
CA LYS A 401 -2.41 -29.87 20.74
C LYS A 401 -1.54 -28.99 21.65
N LYS A 402 -1.78 -29.07 22.97
CA LYS A 402 -1.17 -28.21 23.99
C LYS A 402 0.22 -28.68 24.42
N ILE A 403 0.56 -29.96 24.26
CA ILE A 403 1.89 -30.50 24.62
C ILE A 403 3.06 -29.81 23.90
N PHE A 404 2.80 -29.13 22.79
CA PHE A 404 3.81 -28.34 22.08
C PHE A 404 3.87 -26.85 22.50
N GLU A 405 3.06 -26.44 23.48
CA GLU A 405 3.11 -25.10 24.06
C GLU A 405 4.22 -25.01 25.12
N GLN A 406 4.86 -23.84 25.21
CA GLN A 406 5.95 -23.63 26.16
C GLN A 406 5.42 -23.68 27.60
N PHE A 407 6.15 -24.38 28.48
CA PHE A 407 5.82 -24.61 29.89
C PHE A 407 4.58 -25.47 30.13
N TYR A 408 3.98 -26.04 29.08
CA TYR A 408 2.81 -26.88 29.23
C TYR A 408 3.19 -28.27 29.75
N ARG A 409 2.48 -28.74 30.78
CA ARG A 409 2.58 -30.09 31.33
C ARG A 409 1.17 -30.66 31.51
N ILE A 410 1.02 -31.96 31.23
CA ILE A 410 -0.24 -32.66 31.46
C ILE A 410 -0.47 -32.73 32.99
N PRO A 411 -1.64 -32.32 33.50
CA PRO A 411 -1.95 -32.44 34.93
C PRO A 411 -1.74 -33.88 35.42
N GLY A 412 -1.08 -34.04 36.57
CA GLY A 412 -0.76 -35.37 37.12
C GLY A 412 0.60 -35.92 36.71
N THR A 413 1.29 -35.34 35.71
CA THR A 413 2.68 -35.75 35.38
C THR A 413 3.75 -34.90 36.08
N GLN A 414 3.36 -34.09 37.08
CA GLN A 414 4.29 -33.17 37.78
C GLN A 414 5.45 -33.87 38.50
N HIS A 415 5.23 -35.11 38.93
CA HIS A 415 6.22 -35.96 39.62
C HIS A 415 7.35 -36.47 38.70
N LYS A 416 7.19 -36.40 37.37
CA LYS A 416 8.27 -36.73 36.41
C LYS A 416 9.18 -35.51 36.18
N ASN A 417 10.48 -35.72 36.03
CA ASN A 417 11.45 -34.63 35.83
C ASN A 417 11.28 -33.94 34.46
N GLY A 418 10.98 -32.63 34.45
CA GLY A 418 10.91 -31.84 33.21
C GLY A 418 10.21 -30.48 33.36
N TYR A 419 10.68 -29.48 32.60
CA TYR A 419 10.21 -28.08 32.67
C TYR A 419 9.11 -27.72 31.65
N GLY A 420 8.68 -28.67 30.81
CA GLY A 420 7.66 -28.41 29.77
C GLY A 420 8.18 -27.62 28.56
N ILE A 421 9.48 -27.70 28.26
CA ILE A 421 10.14 -26.89 27.20
C ILE A 421 10.55 -27.74 25.99
N GLY A 422 10.83 -29.04 26.20
CA GLY A 422 11.39 -29.93 25.17
C GLY A 422 10.54 -30.05 23.90
N LEU A 423 9.24 -30.32 24.03
CA LEU A 423 8.35 -30.44 22.86
C LEU A 423 8.10 -29.09 22.16
N ALA A 424 8.17 -27.98 22.89
CA ALA A 424 8.14 -26.65 22.28
C ALA A 424 9.39 -26.43 21.42
N LEU A 425 10.59 -26.77 21.94
CA LEU A 425 11.84 -26.75 21.16
C LEU A 425 11.73 -27.62 19.91
N VAL A 426 11.22 -28.85 20.03
CA VAL A 426 11.03 -29.76 18.88
C VAL A 426 10.19 -29.09 17.80
N LYS A 427 9.03 -28.55 18.18
CA LYS A 427 8.13 -27.86 17.23
C LYS A 427 8.81 -26.66 16.58
N TYR A 428 9.55 -25.87 17.34
CA TYR A 428 10.24 -24.70 16.80
C TYR A 428 11.39 -25.06 15.85
N ALA A 429 12.24 -26.01 16.24
CA ALA A 429 13.35 -26.48 15.43
C ALA A 429 12.84 -27.06 14.10
N VAL A 430 11.85 -27.97 14.15
CA VAL A 430 11.26 -28.57 12.95
C VAL A 430 10.62 -27.52 12.04
N ARG A 431 9.87 -26.57 12.60
CA ARG A 431 9.26 -25.49 11.80
C ARG A 431 10.30 -24.56 11.18
N ALA A 432 11.37 -24.22 11.90
CA ALA A 432 12.45 -23.41 11.35
C ALA A 432 13.11 -24.09 10.13
N HIS A 433 13.16 -25.42 10.11
CA HIS A 433 13.66 -26.20 8.98
C HIS A 433 12.68 -26.26 7.80
N GLY A 434 11.46 -25.74 7.94
CA GLY A 434 10.39 -25.85 6.94
C GLY A 434 9.57 -27.15 7.04
N GLY A 435 9.73 -27.88 8.14
CA GLY A 435 9.05 -29.13 8.42
C GLY A 435 7.78 -28.99 9.26
N THR A 436 7.18 -30.14 9.58
CA THR A 436 6.02 -30.25 10.49
C THR A 436 6.26 -31.34 11.52
N ILE A 437 5.71 -31.18 12.73
CA ILE A 437 5.68 -32.21 13.79
C ILE A 437 4.23 -32.53 14.13
N ARG A 438 3.91 -33.81 14.31
CA ARG A 438 2.59 -34.32 14.74
C ARG A 438 2.76 -35.39 15.80
N VAL A 439 1.67 -35.67 16.51
CA VAL A 439 1.58 -36.76 17.49
C VAL A 439 0.32 -37.57 17.22
N GLU A 440 0.44 -38.88 17.26
CA GLU A 440 -0.66 -39.84 17.30
C GLU A 440 -0.52 -40.63 18.59
N SER A 441 -1.54 -40.62 19.44
CA SER A 441 -1.45 -41.25 20.76
C SER A 441 -2.81 -41.63 21.30
N GLU A 442 -2.86 -42.73 22.06
CA GLU A 442 -4.03 -43.21 22.77
C GLU A 442 -3.62 -43.56 24.22
N PRO A 443 -4.39 -43.14 25.24
CA PRO A 443 -4.10 -43.49 26.63
C PRO A 443 -3.92 -45.01 26.82
N GLY A 444 -2.82 -45.40 27.46
CA GLY A 444 -2.47 -46.80 27.73
C GLY A 444 -1.88 -47.59 26.55
N LYS A 445 -1.76 -46.99 25.34
CA LYS A 445 -1.18 -47.66 24.15
C LYS A 445 0.12 -47.04 23.65
N GLY A 446 0.59 -45.96 24.27
CA GLY A 446 1.79 -45.23 23.86
C GLY A 446 1.52 -44.05 22.92
N SER A 447 2.60 -43.52 22.35
CA SER A 447 2.57 -42.37 21.44
C SER A 447 3.48 -42.57 20.24
N THR A 448 3.18 -41.90 19.14
CA THR A 448 4.05 -41.80 17.97
C THR A 448 4.18 -40.33 17.61
N PHE A 449 5.40 -39.80 17.74
CA PHE A 449 5.75 -38.46 17.30
C PHE A 449 6.38 -38.53 15.92
N THR A 450 5.87 -37.78 14.96
CA THR A 450 6.36 -37.79 13.58
C THR A 450 6.73 -36.38 13.15
N PHE A 451 8.00 -36.16 12.78
CA PHE A 451 8.45 -34.92 12.18
C PHE A 451 8.94 -35.08 10.75
N THR A 452 8.84 -34.01 9.97
CA THR A 452 9.30 -33.95 8.59
C THR A 452 10.42 -32.93 8.42
N LEU A 453 11.35 -33.19 7.52
CA LEU A 453 12.41 -32.26 7.10
C LEU A 453 12.41 -32.19 5.56
N PRO A 454 12.38 -30.99 4.95
CA PRO A 454 12.44 -30.86 3.50
C PRO A 454 13.74 -31.46 2.94
N MET A 455 13.63 -32.39 2.01
CA MET A 455 14.74 -32.88 1.20
C MET A 455 14.98 -31.90 0.07
N LYS A 456 16.24 -31.63 -0.28
CA LYS A 456 16.55 -30.71 -1.36
C LYS A 456 16.25 -31.40 -2.70
N LYS A 457 15.09 -31.09 -3.28
CA LYS A 457 14.89 -31.15 -4.74
C LYS A 457 14.27 -29.84 -5.24
N LYS A 458 15.15 -28.90 -5.56
CA LYS A 458 14.99 -27.95 -6.68
C LYS A 458 16.36 -27.53 -7.17
#